data_AF-A0A2W6S429-F1
#
_entry.id   AF-A0A2W6S429-F1
#
_cell.length_a   1.000
_cell.length_b   1.000
_cell.length_c   1.000
_cell.angle_alpha   90.00
_cell.angle_beta   90.00
_cell.angle_gamma   90.00
#
_symmetry.space_group_name_H-M   'P 1'
#
loop_
_entity.id
_entity.type
_entity.pdbx_description
1 polymer ?
#
loop_
_entity_poly.entity_id
_entity_poly.type
_entity_poly.pdbx_seq_one_letter_code
_entity_poly.pdbx_strand_id
1 'polypeptide(L)'
;MSDTVQAAHERLAAAHRAFRADPSIQFDLPPVLPPRAPPAWAQAIARLLKKIAEPIGQALHWIGSFMPQASFARVLLWTLLALGVAAILWLVVRQIRWPKRREADVEEAPPEWRPDEAGARSLLEAADRLAAEGRYGEATHLLLQSSVGDIALRRPDLLRPSLTSRDIAGSAALPLGARLAFGQIARLVERNLFAGKPLAEKDWRTAREAYAGFALAGTWR
;
A
#
# COMPACT_ATOMS: atom_id res chain seq x y z
N MET A 1 -30.78 -53.03 14.66
CA MET A 1 -30.53 -51.57 14.63
C MET A 1 -29.16 -51.21 15.19
N SER A 2 -28.68 -51.89 16.23
CA SER A 2 -27.33 -51.69 16.79
C SER A 2 -26.20 -52.06 15.81
N ASP A 3 -26.32 -53.15 15.07
CA ASP A 3 -25.25 -53.61 14.15
C ASP A 3 -25.01 -52.67 12.96
N THR A 4 -26.06 -52.06 12.44
CA THR A 4 -25.98 -51.08 11.34
C THR A 4 -25.30 -49.78 11.79
N VAL A 5 -25.52 -49.37 13.03
CA VAL A 5 -24.86 -48.19 13.61
C VAL A 5 -23.38 -48.48 13.86
N GLN A 6 -23.06 -49.69 14.34
CA GLN A 6 -21.67 -50.11 14.55
C GLN A 6 -20.88 -50.13 13.23
N ALA A 7 -21.45 -50.72 12.18
CA ALA A 7 -20.82 -50.74 10.85
C ALA A 7 -20.60 -49.33 10.26
N ALA A 8 -21.48 -48.38 10.55
CA ALA A 8 -21.32 -46.98 10.11
C ALA A 8 -20.16 -46.28 10.85
N HIS A 9 -20.01 -46.50 12.16
CA HIS A 9 -18.89 -45.95 12.94
C HIS A 9 -17.54 -46.49 12.48
N GLU A 10 -17.47 -47.78 12.16
CA GLU A 10 -16.23 -48.40 11.64
C GLU A 10 -15.84 -47.83 10.28
N ARG A 11 -16.82 -47.62 9.39
CA ARG A 11 -16.60 -46.96 8.09
C ARG A 11 -16.12 -45.53 8.25
N LEU A 12 -16.73 -44.75 9.14
CA LEU A 12 -16.31 -43.37 9.42
C LEU A 12 -14.89 -43.33 10.00
N ALA A 13 -14.56 -44.22 10.95
CA ALA A 13 -13.24 -44.33 11.53
C ALA A 13 -12.17 -44.76 10.50
N ALA A 14 -12.52 -45.65 9.57
CA ALA A 14 -11.65 -46.02 8.46
C ALA A 14 -11.42 -44.85 7.50
N ALA A 15 -12.47 -44.14 7.10
CA ALA A 15 -12.37 -42.97 6.23
C ALA A 15 -11.56 -41.84 6.88
N HIS A 16 -11.77 -41.56 8.16
CA HIS A 16 -11.01 -40.56 8.91
C HIS A 16 -9.52 -40.94 9.03
N ARG A 17 -9.19 -42.23 9.24
CA ARG A 17 -7.80 -42.70 9.22
C ARG A 17 -7.16 -42.55 7.85
N ALA A 18 -7.89 -42.87 6.77
CA ALA A 18 -7.41 -42.69 5.41
C ALA A 18 -7.16 -41.21 5.08
N PHE A 19 -8.08 -40.33 5.46
CA PHE A 19 -7.95 -38.88 5.30
C PHE A 19 -6.76 -38.30 6.08
N ARG A 20 -6.57 -38.73 7.33
CA ARG A 20 -5.45 -38.27 8.17
C ARG A 20 -4.09 -38.80 7.70
N ALA A 21 -4.08 -39.94 7.01
CA ALA A 21 -2.88 -40.53 6.44
C ALA A 21 -2.50 -39.97 5.06
N ASP A 22 -3.35 -39.13 4.45
CA ASP A 22 -3.10 -38.53 3.14
C ASP A 22 -1.97 -37.49 3.25
N PRO A 23 -0.79 -37.73 2.64
CA PRO A 23 0.37 -36.85 2.73
C PRO A 23 0.20 -35.55 1.95
N SER A 24 -0.84 -35.43 1.11
CA SER A 24 -1.17 -34.19 0.40
C SER A 24 -1.85 -33.15 1.30
N ILE A 25 -2.34 -33.57 2.47
CA ILE A 25 -3.09 -32.72 3.40
C ILE A 25 -2.24 -32.41 4.62
N GLN A 26 -1.94 -31.13 4.81
CA GLN A 26 -1.18 -30.66 5.96
C GLN A 26 -2.09 -30.50 7.18
N PHE A 27 -1.90 -31.34 8.21
CA PHE A 27 -2.63 -31.26 9.48
C PHE A 27 -1.85 -30.54 10.58
N ASP A 28 -0.52 -30.51 10.47
CA ASP A 28 0.36 -29.91 11.46
C ASP A 28 0.89 -28.57 10.96
N LEU A 29 0.93 -27.59 11.85
CA LEU A 29 1.63 -26.34 11.57
C LEU A 29 3.12 -26.64 11.45
N PRO A 30 3.80 -26.13 10.42
CA PRO A 30 5.23 -26.31 10.32
C PRO A 30 5.89 -25.56 11.50
N PRO A 31 7.00 -26.08 12.05
CA PRO A 31 7.69 -25.40 13.14
C PRO A 31 8.08 -24.00 12.69
N VAL A 32 7.87 -23.02 13.59
CA VAL A 32 8.23 -21.62 13.32
C VAL A 32 9.74 -21.57 13.10
N LEU A 33 10.16 -21.31 11.86
CA LEU A 33 11.56 -21.07 11.53
C LEU A 33 12.05 -19.88 12.37
N PRO A 34 13.27 -19.94 12.94
CA PRO A 34 13.82 -18.79 13.63
C PRO A 34 13.81 -17.58 12.70
N PRO A 35 13.52 -16.38 13.22
CA PRO A 35 13.39 -15.19 12.40
C PRO A 35 14.67 -14.99 11.59
N ARG A 36 14.51 -14.87 10.27
CA ARG A 36 15.62 -14.62 9.35
C ARG A 36 16.34 -13.35 9.81
N ALA A 37 17.67 -13.36 9.73
CA ALA A 37 18.47 -12.19 10.06
C ALA A 37 17.92 -10.95 9.32
N PRO A 38 17.86 -9.78 9.97
CA PRO A 38 17.27 -8.58 9.38
C PRO A 38 17.99 -8.26 8.06
N PRO A 39 17.26 -7.83 7.03
CA PRO A 39 17.85 -7.58 5.72
C PRO A 39 18.90 -6.47 5.79
N ALA A 40 19.89 -6.52 4.88
CA ALA A 40 21.05 -5.62 4.90
C ALA A 40 20.66 -4.13 4.91
N TRP A 41 19.58 -3.75 4.24
CA TRP A 41 19.07 -2.38 4.24
C TRP A 41 18.52 -1.96 5.61
N ALA A 42 17.85 -2.86 6.36
CA ALA A 42 17.33 -2.55 7.69
C ALA A 42 18.48 -2.37 8.69
N GLN A 43 19.52 -3.18 8.58
CA GLN A 43 20.76 -3.00 9.33
C GLN A 43 21.48 -1.70 8.95
N ALA A 44 21.41 -1.28 7.68
CA ALA A 44 21.95 0.00 7.24
C ALA A 44 21.18 1.20 7.85
N ILE A 45 19.85 1.13 7.91
CA ILE A 45 19.03 2.15 8.57
C ILE A 45 19.31 2.20 10.07
N ALA A 46 19.36 1.05 10.75
CA ALA A 46 19.67 0.99 12.17
C ALA A 46 21.05 1.61 12.48
N ARG A 47 22.05 1.35 11.63
CA ARG A 47 23.37 1.99 11.73
C ARG A 47 23.31 3.50 11.48
N LEU A 48 22.53 3.95 10.50
CA LEU A 48 22.35 5.37 10.21
C LEU A 48 21.66 6.10 11.39
N LEU A 49 20.58 5.52 11.93
CA LEU A 49 19.89 6.05 13.10
C LEU A 49 20.81 6.14 14.31
N LYS A 50 21.62 5.11 14.56
CA LYS A 50 22.61 5.13 15.64
C LYS A 50 23.61 6.25 15.46
N LYS A 51 24.15 6.45 14.25
CA LYS A 51 25.08 7.53 13.93
C LYS A 51 24.49 8.93 14.13
N ILE A 52 23.18 9.10 13.90
CA ILE A 52 22.48 10.36 14.13
C ILE A 52 22.16 10.56 15.63
N ALA A 53 21.75 9.50 16.32
CA ALA A 53 21.34 9.55 17.72
C ALA A 53 22.52 9.69 18.69
N GLU A 54 23.68 9.15 18.36
CA GLU A 54 24.89 9.18 19.18
C GLU A 54 25.38 10.60 19.53
N PRO A 55 25.57 11.53 18.56
CA PRO A 55 25.95 12.91 18.87
C PRO A 55 24.85 13.66 19.63
N ILE A 56 23.58 13.34 19.38
CA ILE A 56 22.44 13.93 20.12
C ILE A 56 22.49 13.49 21.59
N GLY A 57 22.70 12.19 21.84
CA GLY A 57 22.83 11.65 23.20
C GLY A 57 24.02 12.23 23.95
N GLN A 58 25.17 12.39 23.28
CA GLN A 58 26.36 13.02 23.86
C GLN A 58 26.13 14.50 24.16
N ALA A 59 25.48 15.25 23.26
CA ALA A 59 25.12 16.65 23.50
C ALA A 59 24.15 16.79 24.67
N LEU A 60 23.12 15.94 24.77
CA LEU A 60 22.19 15.92 25.91
C LEU A 60 22.92 15.60 27.22
N HIS A 61 23.85 14.65 27.21
CA HIS A 61 24.65 14.29 28.38
C HIS A 61 25.58 15.43 28.81
N TRP A 62 26.25 16.07 27.85
CA TRP A 62 27.12 17.23 28.07
C TRP A 62 26.35 18.43 28.64
N ILE A 63 25.21 18.78 28.04
CA ILE A 63 24.28 19.81 28.53
C ILE A 63 23.77 19.45 29.94
N GLY A 64 23.49 18.17 30.18
CA GLY A 64 23.12 17.63 31.49
C GLY A 64 24.22 17.82 32.55
N SER A 65 25.49 17.74 32.17
CA SER A 65 26.63 17.92 33.08
C SER A 65 26.86 19.38 33.50
N PHE A 66 26.47 20.35 32.66
CA PHE A 66 26.55 21.79 32.95
C PHE A 66 25.39 22.30 33.80
N MET A 67 24.45 21.44 34.19
CA MET A 67 23.21 21.85 34.84
C MET A 67 23.42 22.12 36.35
N PRO A 68 23.14 23.33 36.86
CA PRO A 68 23.06 23.58 38.30
C PRO A 68 21.88 22.82 38.90
N GLN A 69 21.96 22.41 40.18
CA GLN A 69 20.94 21.63 40.89
C GLN A 69 19.57 22.36 41.06
N ALA A 70 19.44 23.59 40.56
CA ALA A 70 18.20 24.36 40.62
C ALA A 70 17.13 23.76 39.70
N SER A 71 16.10 23.19 40.33
CA SER A 71 14.95 22.51 39.70
C SER A 71 14.24 23.34 38.62
N PHE A 72 14.22 24.67 38.75
CA PHE A 72 13.54 25.57 37.81
C PHE A 72 14.20 25.63 36.42
N ALA A 73 15.54 25.70 36.35
CA ALA A 73 16.26 25.80 35.08
C ALA A 73 16.09 24.52 34.22
N ARG A 74 16.01 23.36 34.89
CA ARG A 74 15.76 22.07 34.25
C ARG A 74 14.37 22.02 33.60
N VAL A 75 13.33 22.42 34.33
CA VAL A 75 11.95 22.44 33.81
C VAL A 75 11.83 23.38 32.61
N LEU A 76 12.44 24.56 32.68
CA LEU A 76 12.39 25.53 31.59
C LEU A 76 13.04 25.00 30.31
N LEU A 77 14.20 24.33 30.41
CA LEU A 77 14.91 23.77 29.27
C LEU A 77 14.15 22.62 28.61
N TRP A 78 13.61 21.68 29.39
CA TRP A 78 12.79 20.58 28.85
C TRP A 78 11.50 21.09 28.21
N THR A 79 10.90 22.14 28.78
CA THR A 79 9.73 22.80 28.20
C THR A 79 10.09 23.42 26.85
N LEU A 80 11.23 24.10 26.74
CA LEU A 80 11.70 24.71 25.49
C LEU A 80 12.06 23.66 24.44
N LEU A 81 12.73 22.58 24.84
CA LEU A 81 13.09 21.48 23.95
C LEU A 81 11.85 20.74 23.43
N ALA A 82 10.89 20.45 24.32
CA ALA A 82 9.62 19.83 23.94
C ALA A 82 8.85 20.71 22.96
N LEU A 83 8.83 22.03 23.18
CA LEU A 83 8.21 22.99 22.27
C LEU A 83 8.91 23.02 20.90
N GLY A 84 10.25 22.98 20.88
CA GLY A 84 11.03 22.89 19.65
C GLY A 84 10.75 21.61 18.85
N VAL A 85 10.72 20.46 19.53
CA VAL A 85 10.38 19.17 18.90
C VAL A 85 8.94 19.20 18.39
N ALA A 86 7.99 19.73 19.14
CA ALA A 86 6.60 19.86 18.72
C ALA A 86 6.44 20.78 17.49
N ALA A 87 7.17 21.88 17.44
CA ALA A 87 7.18 22.79 16.28
C ALA A 87 7.74 22.11 15.02
N ILE A 88 8.83 21.34 15.15
CA ILE A 88 9.39 20.55 14.04
C ILE A 88 8.39 19.48 13.59
N LEU A 89 7.79 18.73 14.52
CA LEU A 89 6.76 17.73 14.19
C LEU A 89 5.58 18.38 13.47
N TRP A 90 5.12 19.55 13.93
CA TRP A 90 4.05 20.30 13.29
C TRP A 90 4.42 20.74 11.87
N LEU A 91 5.65 21.22 11.65
CA LEU A 91 6.17 21.57 10.33
C LEU A 91 6.24 20.38 9.37
N VAL A 92 6.70 19.23 9.86
CA VAL A 92 6.77 17.97 9.10
C VAL A 92 5.37 17.48 8.75
N VAL A 93 4.44 17.45 9.72
CA VAL A 93 3.04 17.11 9.48
C VAL A 93 2.41 18.07 8.48
N ARG A 94 2.71 19.37 8.55
CA ARG A 94 2.23 20.37 7.59
C ARG A 94 2.75 20.13 6.17
N GLN A 95 4.00 19.68 6.00
CA GLN A 95 4.56 19.36 4.68
C GLN A 95 4.09 18.00 4.14
N ILE A 96 3.83 17.03 5.01
CA ILE A 96 3.37 15.68 4.63
C ILE A 96 1.85 15.66 4.41
N ARG A 97 1.09 16.64 4.92
CA ARG A 97 -0.23 16.92 4.36
C ARG A 97 -0.03 17.32 2.90
N TRP A 98 -0.52 16.45 2.01
CA TRP A 98 -0.43 16.57 0.56
C TRP A 98 -0.61 18.02 0.12
N PRO A 99 0.20 18.53 -0.84
CA PRO A 99 0.08 19.90 -1.24
C PRO A 99 -1.32 20.11 -1.83
N LYS A 100 -2.17 20.84 -1.12
CA LYS A 100 -3.23 21.59 -1.77
C LYS A 100 -2.52 22.47 -2.78
N ARG A 101 -2.65 22.10 -4.05
CA ARG A 101 -2.08 22.82 -5.19
C ARG A 101 -2.37 24.30 -4.98
N ARG A 102 -1.31 25.11 -4.95
CA ARG A 102 -1.40 26.56 -5.02
C ARG A 102 -2.09 26.89 -6.35
N GLU A 103 -3.23 27.57 -6.27
CA GLU A 103 -3.74 28.37 -7.39
C GLU A 103 -2.66 29.38 -7.73
N ALA A 104 -2.09 29.23 -8.93
CA ALA A 104 -1.29 30.25 -9.57
C ALA A 104 -2.21 30.92 -10.58
N ASP A 105 -2.43 32.22 -10.40
CA ASP A 105 -2.99 33.12 -11.41
C ASP A 105 -2.18 32.97 -12.70
N VAL A 106 -2.84 32.54 -13.78
CA VAL A 106 -2.39 32.77 -15.15
C VAL A 106 -3.63 33.00 -16.02
N GLU A 107 -3.68 34.19 -16.58
CA GLU A 107 -4.62 34.70 -17.57
C GLU A 107 -4.39 34.03 -18.95
N GLU A 108 -5.48 33.89 -19.70
CA GLU A 108 -5.65 33.36 -21.08
C GLU A 108 -5.90 31.83 -21.27
N ALA A 109 -7.15 31.49 -21.64
CA ALA A 109 -7.62 30.21 -22.19
C ALA A 109 -7.51 30.22 -23.75
N PRO A 110 -7.55 29.09 -24.53
CA PRO A 110 -8.14 27.74 -24.31
C PRO A 110 -7.18 26.55 -24.69
N PRO A 111 -7.53 25.24 -24.62
CA PRO A 111 -8.82 24.58 -24.38
C PRO A 111 -8.97 24.03 -22.95
N GLU A 112 -10.23 23.86 -22.55
CA GLU A 112 -10.75 23.19 -21.33
C GLU A 112 -9.70 22.38 -20.53
N TRP A 113 -8.89 23.08 -19.74
CA TRP A 113 -7.91 22.45 -18.86
C TRP A 113 -8.67 21.80 -17.69
N ARG A 114 -8.86 20.48 -17.76
CA ARG A 114 -9.38 19.67 -16.65
C ARG A 114 -8.19 19.16 -15.85
N PRO A 115 -7.96 19.64 -14.61
CA PRO A 115 -6.80 19.23 -13.81
C PRO A 115 -6.66 17.71 -13.64
N ASP A 116 -7.77 16.98 -13.71
CA ASP A 116 -7.87 15.51 -13.65
C ASP A 116 -7.21 14.79 -14.85
N GLU A 117 -7.40 15.31 -16.08
CA GLU A 117 -6.81 14.70 -17.28
C GLU A 117 -5.30 14.87 -17.35
N ALA A 118 -4.80 16.05 -16.97
CA ALA A 118 -3.37 16.31 -16.92
C ALA A 118 -2.67 15.40 -15.88
N GLY A 119 -3.32 15.17 -14.74
CA GLY A 119 -2.86 14.21 -13.73
C GLY A 119 -2.80 12.78 -14.26
N ALA A 120 -3.87 12.32 -14.93
CA ALA A 120 -3.92 10.99 -15.52
C ALA A 120 -2.84 10.77 -16.60
N ARG A 121 -2.56 11.78 -17.43
CA ARG A 121 -1.49 11.72 -18.45
C ARG A 121 -0.10 11.64 -17.82
N SER A 122 0.19 12.48 -16.82
CA SER A 122 1.47 12.43 -16.10
C SER A 122 1.69 11.09 -15.40
N LEU A 123 0.62 10.49 -14.85
CA LEU A 123 0.70 9.18 -14.24
C LEU A 123 0.97 8.07 -15.27
N LEU A 124 0.33 8.14 -16.44
CA LEU A 124 0.59 7.22 -17.55
C LEU A 124 2.06 7.31 -18.00
N GLU A 125 2.63 8.51 -18.10
CA GLU A 125 4.06 8.69 -18.41
C GLU A 125 4.97 8.07 -17.34
N ALA A 126 4.62 8.22 -16.07
CA ALA A 126 5.36 7.59 -14.97
C ALA A 126 5.32 6.06 -15.05
N ALA A 127 4.16 5.48 -15.38
CA ALA A 127 4.00 4.06 -15.57
C ALA A 127 4.69 3.55 -16.86
N ASP A 128 4.68 4.34 -17.93
CA ASP A 128 5.39 4.06 -19.19
C ASP A 128 6.91 3.97 -18.97
N ARG A 129 7.49 4.82 -18.10
CA ARG A 129 8.91 4.71 -17.72
C ARG A 129 9.24 3.38 -17.03
N LEU A 130 8.40 2.94 -16.08
CA LEU A 130 8.58 1.63 -15.43
C LEU A 130 8.47 0.49 -16.44
N ALA A 131 7.53 0.58 -17.39
CA ALA A 131 7.39 -0.42 -18.44
C ALA A 131 8.58 -0.44 -19.41
N ALA A 132 9.19 0.70 -19.70
CA ALA A 132 10.42 0.79 -20.51
C ALA A 132 11.62 0.10 -19.84
N GLU A 133 11.65 0.05 -18.51
CA GLU A 133 12.62 -0.73 -17.73
C GLU A 133 12.29 -2.23 -17.67
N GLY A 134 11.22 -2.69 -18.36
CA GLY A 134 10.74 -4.08 -18.29
C GLY A 134 9.96 -4.41 -17.02
N ARG A 135 9.66 -3.43 -16.16
CA ARG A 135 8.98 -3.61 -14.86
C ARG A 135 7.47 -3.54 -15.02
N TYR A 136 6.92 -4.40 -15.88
CA TYR A 136 5.50 -4.41 -16.23
C TYR A 136 4.56 -4.65 -15.04
N GLY A 137 4.97 -5.50 -14.10
CA GLY A 137 4.21 -5.76 -12.87
C GLY A 137 4.05 -4.51 -12.01
N GLU A 138 5.12 -3.73 -11.85
CA GLU A 138 5.13 -2.50 -11.07
C GLU A 138 4.41 -1.36 -11.78
N ALA A 139 4.60 -1.23 -13.09
CA ALA A 139 3.86 -0.28 -13.91
C ALA A 139 2.35 -0.52 -13.80
N THR A 140 1.91 -1.77 -13.90
CA THR A 140 0.48 -2.15 -13.77
C THR A 140 -0.03 -1.91 -12.34
N HIS A 141 0.79 -2.20 -11.33
CA HIS A 141 0.43 -1.95 -9.93
C HIS A 141 0.24 -0.45 -9.63
N LEU A 142 1.07 0.42 -10.22
CA LEU A 142 0.92 1.87 -10.12
C LEU A 142 -0.42 2.34 -10.69
N LEU A 143 -0.85 1.80 -11.83
CA LEU A 143 -2.16 2.11 -12.41
C LEU A 143 -3.32 1.68 -11.50
N LEU A 144 -3.21 0.50 -10.87
CA LEU A 144 -4.22 0.02 -9.92
C LEU A 144 -4.35 0.95 -8.72
N GLN A 145 -3.22 1.34 -8.11
CA GLN A 145 -3.21 2.25 -6.96
C GLN A 145 -3.82 3.60 -7.31
N SER A 146 -3.46 4.16 -8.46
CA SER A 146 -4.06 5.41 -8.95
C SER A 146 -5.56 5.27 -9.12
N SER A 147 -6.01 4.18 -9.75
CA SER A 147 -7.44 3.94 -9.98
C SER A 147 -8.23 3.86 -8.67
N VAL A 148 -7.67 3.26 -7.60
CA VAL A 148 -8.28 3.26 -6.27
C VAL A 148 -8.36 4.67 -5.71
N GLY A 149 -7.32 5.48 -5.87
CA GLY A 149 -7.33 6.90 -5.50
C GLY A 149 -8.43 7.69 -6.21
N ASP A 150 -8.59 7.50 -7.52
CA ASP A 150 -9.63 8.17 -8.31
C ASP A 150 -11.04 7.74 -7.89
N ILE A 151 -11.24 6.45 -7.59
CA ILE A 151 -12.49 5.93 -7.01
C ILE A 151 -12.75 6.61 -5.65
N ALA A 152 -11.72 6.73 -4.80
CA ALA A 152 -11.85 7.37 -3.48
C ALA A 152 -12.31 8.83 -3.59
N LEU A 153 -11.79 9.57 -4.58
CA LEU A 153 -12.15 10.96 -4.83
C LEU A 153 -13.58 11.11 -5.33
N ARG A 154 -14.03 10.22 -6.22
CA ARG A 154 -15.35 10.32 -6.87
C ARG A 154 -16.47 9.67 -6.06
N ARG A 155 -16.16 8.62 -5.29
CA ARG A 155 -17.11 7.79 -4.53
C ARG A 155 -16.48 7.34 -3.20
N PRO A 156 -16.27 8.26 -2.24
CA PRO A 156 -15.58 7.96 -0.98
C PRO A 156 -16.27 6.85 -0.17
N ASP A 157 -17.61 6.82 -0.17
CA ASP A 157 -18.40 5.83 0.59
C ASP A 157 -18.27 4.39 0.05
N LEU A 158 -17.73 4.23 -1.16
CA LEU A 158 -17.56 2.93 -1.81
C LEU A 158 -16.37 2.15 -1.26
N LEU A 159 -15.36 2.84 -0.72
CA LEU A 159 -14.13 2.21 -0.25
C LEU A 159 -14.17 2.00 1.27
N ARG A 160 -14.06 0.74 1.68
CA ARG A 160 -13.83 0.35 3.08
C ARG A 160 -12.52 -0.40 3.17
N PRO A 161 -11.77 -0.30 4.30
CA PRO A 161 -10.48 -0.98 4.46
C PRO A 161 -10.53 -2.50 4.25
N SER A 162 -11.69 -3.12 4.44
CA SER A 162 -11.89 -4.55 4.27
C SER A 162 -12.13 -5.00 2.82
N LEU A 163 -12.30 -4.07 1.86
CA LEU A 163 -12.63 -4.41 0.48
C LEU A 163 -11.39 -4.75 -0.34
N THR A 164 -11.48 -5.83 -1.10
CA THR A 164 -10.46 -6.19 -2.10
C THR A 164 -10.67 -5.44 -3.41
N SER A 165 -9.65 -5.42 -4.28
CA SER A 165 -9.78 -4.89 -5.64
C SER A 165 -10.89 -5.60 -6.43
N ARG A 166 -11.11 -6.89 -6.17
CA ARG A 166 -12.19 -7.65 -6.80
C ARG A 166 -13.57 -7.24 -6.31
N ASP A 167 -13.71 -6.96 -5.01
CA ASP A 167 -14.98 -6.47 -4.44
C ASP A 167 -15.34 -5.08 -4.98
N ILE A 168 -14.34 -4.20 -5.05
CA ILE A 168 -14.50 -2.85 -5.62
C ILE A 168 -14.90 -2.96 -7.10
N ALA A 169 -14.24 -3.83 -7.87
CA ALA A 169 -14.58 -4.10 -9.27
C ALA A 169 -15.94 -4.81 -9.47
N GLY A 170 -16.55 -5.36 -8.41
CA GLY A 170 -17.89 -5.94 -8.45
C GLY A 170 -19.00 -4.95 -8.12
N SER A 171 -18.66 -3.76 -7.60
CA SER A 171 -19.64 -2.84 -7.03
C SER A 171 -20.62 -2.29 -8.07
N ALA A 172 -21.91 -2.36 -7.77
CA ALA A 172 -22.97 -1.73 -8.58
C ALA A 172 -22.96 -0.20 -8.49
N ALA A 173 -22.26 0.36 -7.50
CA ALA A 173 -22.14 1.80 -7.32
C ALA A 173 -21.11 2.45 -8.27
N LEU A 174 -20.30 1.67 -9.00
CA LEU A 174 -19.45 2.17 -10.08
C LEU A 174 -20.18 2.10 -11.44
N PRO A 175 -20.02 3.11 -12.32
CA PRO A 175 -20.45 3.02 -13.71
C PRO A 175 -19.86 1.79 -14.40
N LEU A 176 -20.61 1.18 -15.33
CA LEU A 176 -20.22 -0.07 -15.98
C LEU A 176 -18.84 0.02 -16.65
N GLY A 177 -18.55 1.12 -17.36
CA GLY A 177 -17.27 1.34 -18.01
C GLY A 177 -16.11 1.37 -17.03
N ALA A 178 -16.22 2.19 -15.97
CA ALA A 178 -15.21 2.28 -14.91
C ALA A 178 -15.00 0.92 -14.22
N ARG A 179 -16.08 0.17 -13.98
CA ARG A 179 -16.04 -1.15 -13.36
C ARG A 179 -15.28 -2.18 -14.20
N LEU A 180 -15.54 -2.23 -15.51
CA LEU A 180 -14.87 -3.15 -16.42
C LEU A 180 -13.38 -2.83 -16.56
N ALA A 181 -13.03 -1.55 -16.72
CA ALA A 181 -11.66 -1.10 -16.85
C ALA A 181 -10.85 -1.36 -15.57
N PHE A 182 -11.36 -0.96 -14.40
CA PHE A 182 -10.73 -1.22 -13.12
C PHE A 182 -10.57 -2.73 -12.86
N GLY A 183 -11.60 -3.52 -13.14
CA GLY A 183 -11.55 -4.97 -12.98
C GLY A 183 -10.50 -5.65 -13.89
N GLN A 184 -10.24 -5.10 -15.07
CA GLN A 184 -9.20 -5.61 -15.97
C GLN A 184 -7.80 -5.38 -15.41
N ILE A 185 -7.53 -4.17 -14.90
CA ILE A 185 -6.26 -3.84 -14.24
C ILE A 185 -6.06 -4.71 -12.99
N ALA A 186 -7.09 -4.83 -12.15
CA ALA A 186 -7.07 -5.62 -10.93
C ALA A 186 -6.72 -7.09 -11.20
N ARG A 187 -7.34 -7.72 -12.20
CA ARG A 187 -7.05 -9.12 -12.58
C ARG A 187 -5.58 -9.32 -13.00
N LEU A 188 -4.99 -8.37 -13.73
CA LEU A 188 -3.59 -8.46 -14.13
C LEU A 188 -2.64 -8.34 -12.93
N VAL A 189 -2.92 -7.40 -12.01
CA VAL A 189 -2.14 -7.28 -10.78
C VAL A 189 -2.29 -8.53 -9.92
N GLU A 190 -3.50 -9.05 -9.73
CA GLU A 190 -3.73 -10.28 -8.95
C GLU A 190 -2.99 -11.48 -9.55
N ARG A 191 -3.01 -11.61 -10.88
CA ARG A 191 -2.26 -12.67 -11.58
C ARG A 191 -0.76 -12.57 -11.35
N ASN A 192 -0.20 -11.36 -11.32
CA ASN A 192 1.21 -11.13 -11.05
C ASN A 192 1.57 -11.36 -9.59
N LEU A 193 0.83 -10.73 -8.67
CA LEU A 193 1.13 -10.68 -7.25
C LEU A 193 0.81 -11.99 -6.52
N PHE A 194 -0.35 -12.60 -6.81
CA PHE A 194 -0.82 -13.78 -6.09
C PHE A 194 -0.54 -15.09 -6.83
N ALA A 195 -0.61 -15.11 -8.16
CA ALA A 195 -0.31 -16.31 -8.94
C ALA A 195 1.17 -16.40 -9.37
N GLY A 196 1.99 -15.39 -9.04
CA GLY A 196 3.42 -15.37 -9.36
C GLY A 196 3.75 -15.38 -10.85
N LYS A 197 2.76 -15.05 -11.72
CA LYS A 197 2.93 -15.09 -13.17
C LYS A 197 3.36 -13.70 -13.66
N PRO A 198 4.62 -13.51 -14.10
CA PRO A 198 5.10 -12.21 -14.54
C PRO A 198 4.24 -11.67 -15.69
N LEU A 199 4.07 -10.36 -15.71
CA LEU A 199 3.38 -9.68 -16.82
C LEU A 199 4.34 -9.47 -17.97
N ALA A 200 3.86 -9.69 -19.19
CA ALA A 200 4.58 -9.34 -20.41
C ALA A 200 4.12 -7.97 -20.94
N GLU A 201 4.83 -7.46 -21.96
CA GLU A 201 4.49 -6.19 -22.59
C GLU A 201 3.02 -6.12 -23.07
N LYS A 202 2.48 -7.23 -23.58
CA LYS A 202 1.08 -7.31 -24.02
C LYS A 202 0.09 -7.08 -22.87
N ASP A 203 0.39 -7.66 -21.70
CA ASP A 203 -0.43 -7.48 -20.50
C ASP A 203 -0.34 -6.02 -20.01
N TRP A 204 0.85 -5.45 -20.05
CA TRP A 204 1.06 -4.03 -19.74
C TRP A 204 0.23 -3.12 -20.66
N ARG A 205 0.32 -3.29 -21.98
CA ARG A 205 -0.46 -2.49 -22.94
C ARG A 205 -1.96 -2.59 -22.67
N THR A 206 -2.43 -3.80 -22.33
CA THR A 206 -3.82 -4.04 -21.95
C THR A 206 -4.23 -3.26 -20.69
N ALA A 207 -3.38 -3.25 -19.65
CA ALA A 207 -3.64 -2.48 -18.44
C ALA A 207 -3.61 -0.97 -18.69
N ARG A 208 -2.67 -0.50 -19.52
CA ARG A 208 -2.51 0.90 -19.90
C ARG A 208 -3.74 1.42 -20.65
N GLU A 209 -4.23 0.66 -21.63
CA GLU A 209 -5.46 0.98 -22.37
C GLU A 209 -6.69 1.00 -21.45
N ALA A 210 -6.81 0.03 -20.55
CA ALA A 210 -7.89 0.01 -19.56
C ALA A 210 -7.84 1.26 -18.66
N TYR A 211 -6.67 1.66 -18.19
CA TYR A 211 -6.52 2.86 -17.37
C TYR A 211 -6.82 4.15 -18.15
N ALA A 212 -6.37 4.25 -19.40
CA ALA A 212 -6.70 5.38 -20.25
C ALA A 212 -8.23 5.49 -20.47
N GLY A 213 -8.91 4.36 -20.70
CA GLY A 213 -10.37 4.31 -20.78
C GLY A 213 -11.05 4.71 -19.46
N PHE A 214 -10.48 4.30 -18.33
CA PHE A 214 -10.98 4.64 -17.00
C PHE A 214 -10.81 6.14 -16.65
N ALA A 215 -9.65 6.74 -16.95
CA ALA A 215 -9.32 8.08 -16.50
C ALA A 215 -9.66 9.18 -17.53
N LEU A 216 -9.54 8.90 -18.83
CA LEU A 216 -9.64 9.93 -19.89
C LEU A 216 -10.91 9.81 -20.74
N ALA A 217 -11.51 8.63 -20.90
CA ALA A 217 -12.62 8.44 -21.84
C ALA A 217 -14.01 8.82 -21.28
N GLY A 218 -14.08 9.56 -20.17
CA GLY A 218 -15.36 9.98 -19.59
C GLY A 218 -16.25 8.81 -19.13
N THR A 219 -15.65 7.65 -18.81
CA THR A 219 -16.33 6.42 -18.32
C THR A 219 -17.03 6.58 -16.96
N TRP A 220 -16.96 7.78 -16.39
CA TRP A 220 -17.51 8.18 -15.11
C TRP A 220 -18.80 9.00 -15.20
N ARG A 221 -19.42 9.09 -16.39
CA ARG A 221 -20.79 9.58 -16.55
C ARG A 221 -21.79 8.49 -16.15
#